data_AF-D8MI95-F1
#
_entry.id   AF-D8MI95-F1
#
_cell.length_a   1.000
_cell.length_b   1.000
_cell.length_c   1.000
_cell.angle_alpha   90.00
_cell.angle_beta   90.00
_cell.angle_gamma   90.00
#
_symmetry.space_group_name_H-M   'P 1'
#
loop_
_entity.id
_entity.type
_entity.pdbx_description
1 polymer ?
#
loop_
_entity_poly.entity_id
_entity_poly.type
_entity_poly.pdbx_seq_one_letter_code
_entity_poly.pdbx_strand_id
1 'polypeptide(L)' 'IQNAIKAMKEVNIDITNQTSDVIDVNILNKADIVVTLCGHANDVCPTTPPHVNRVHWGF' A
#
# COMPACT_ATOMS: atom_id res chain seq x y z
N ILE A 1 11.79 -7.59 0.66
CA ILE A 1 11.51 -6.94 -0.66
C ILE A 1 12.49 -7.33 -1.79
N GLN A 2 13.47 -8.23 -1.60
CA GLN A 2 14.56 -8.46 -2.58
C GLN A 2 14.10 -8.92 -3.97
N ASN A 3 13.18 -9.90 -4.04
CA ASN A 3 12.63 -10.34 -5.34
C ASN A 3 11.80 -9.24 -6.01
N ALA A 4 11.11 -8.40 -5.24
CA ALA A 4 10.38 -7.25 -5.78
C ALA A 4 11.34 -6.20 -6.34
N ILE A 5 12.46 -5.90 -5.66
CA ILE A 5 13.51 -5.03 -6.20
C ILE A 5 14.01 -5.57 -7.55
N LYS A 6 14.28 -6.88 -7.63
CA LYS A 6 14.73 -7.51 -8.87
C LYS A 6 13.69 -7.34 -9.99
N ALA A 7 12.43 -7.68 -9.72
CA ALA A 7 11.34 -7.57 -10.70
C ALA A 7 11.12 -6.13 -11.19
N MET A 8 11.14 -5.14 -10.29
CA MET A 8 10.98 -3.73 -10.68
C MET A 8 12.19 -3.21 -11.48
N LYS A 9 13.39 -3.69 -11.16
CA LYS A 9 14.60 -3.34 -11.92
C LYS A 9 14.60 -3.89 -13.34
N GLU A 10 13.96 -5.04 -13.60
CA GLU A 10 13.78 -5.60 -14.96
C GLU A 10 13.03 -4.63 -15.89
N VAL A 11 12.20 -3.74 -15.31
CA VAL A 11 11.47 -2.68 -16.03
C VAL A 11 12.03 -1.27 -15.76
N ASN A 12 13.28 -1.17 -15.31
CA ASN A 12 14.00 0.09 -15.01
C ASN A 12 13.35 0.98 -13.93
N ILE A 13 12.61 0.39 -12.98
CA ILE A 13 12.07 1.10 -11.82
C ILE A 13 12.87 0.73 -10.57
N ASP A 14 13.43 1.73 -9.89
CA ASP A 14 14.20 1.55 -8.66
C ASP A 14 13.33 1.75 -7.41
N ILE A 15 13.19 0.70 -6.60
CA ILE A 15 12.50 0.71 -5.31
C ILE A 15 13.44 0.38 -4.14
N THR A 16 14.76 0.43 -4.33
CA THR A 16 15.76 0.02 -3.32
C THR A 16 15.71 0.83 -2.03
N ASN A 17 15.29 2.10 -2.12
CA ASN A 17 15.15 3.00 -0.97
C ASN A 17 13.80 2.85 -0.25
N GLN A 18 12.88 1.99 -0.72
CA GLN A 18 11.63 1.73 -0.02
C GLN A 18 11.84 0.76 1.13
N THR A 19 11.11 0.98 2.22
CA THR A 19 11.14 0.17 3.44
C THR A 19 9.86 -0.64 3.59
N SER A 20 9.93 -1.68 4.42
CA SER A 20 8.79 -2.53 4.75
C SER A 20 8.21 -2.07 6.08
N ASP A 21 7.20 -1.21 6.02
CA ASP A 21 6.63 -0.55 7.19
C ASP A 21 5.24 -1.06 7.56
N VAL A 22 4.88 -0.94 8.83
CA VAL A 22 3.51 -1.14 9.31
C VAL A 22 2.66 0.08 9.00
N ILE A 23 1.33 -0.07 9.02
CA ILE A 23 0.40 1.02 8.75
C ILE A 23 0.58 2.16 9.75
N ASP A 24 0.85 3.37 9.24
CA ASP A 24 0.78 4.61 10.02
C ASP A 24 -0.63 5.20 9.94
N VAL A 25 -1.30 5.27 11.07
CA VAL A 25 -2.68 5.79 11.19
C VAL A 25 -2.77 7.27 10.81
N ASN A 26 -1.72 8.06 11.04
CA ASN A 26 -1.70 9.47 10.67
C ASN A 26 -1.63 9.67 9.17
N ILE A 27 -0.88 8.83 8.46
CA ILE A 27 -0.84 8.84 6.99
C ILE A 27 -2.19 8.36 6.46
N LEU A 28 -2.70 7.25 7.01
CA LEU A 28 -3.97 6.66 6.61
C LEU A 28 -5.14 7.66 6.71
N ASN A 29 -5.20 8.43 7.81
CA ASN A 29 -6.28 9.37 8.07
C ASN A 29 -6.20 10.67 7.26
N LYS A 30 -5.08 10.92 6.57
CA LYS A 30 -4.86 12.12 5.74
C LYS A 30 -4.86 11.81 4.25
N ALA A 31 -4.91 10.53 3.88
CA ALA A 31 -4.85 10.12 2.49
C ALA A 31 -6.15 10.45 1.75
N ASP A 32 -6.06 10.94 0.51
CA ASP A 32 -7.24 11.10 -0.35
C ASP A 32 -7.77 9.73 -0.82
N ILE A 33 -6.87 8.77 -0.99
CA ILE A 33 -7.17 7.41 -1.45
C ILE A 33 -6.32 6.36 -0.72
N VAL A 34 -6.96 5.24 -0.39
CA VAL A 34 -6.32 4.04 0.16
C VAL A 34 -6.64 2.86 -0.75
N VAL A 35 -5.59 2.22 -1.28
CA VAL A 35 -5.70 1.05 -2.17
C VAL A 35 -5.24 -0.20 -1.41
N THR A 36 -6.14 -1.17 -1.23
CA THR A 36 -5.79 -2.48 -0.64
C THR A 36 -5.50 -3.50 -1.74
N LEU A 37 -4.39 -4.24 -1.63
CA LEU A 37 -3.89 -5.13 -2.70
C LEU A 37 -4.27 -6.61 -2.53
N CYS A 38 -4.72 -7.01 -1.33
CA CYS A 38 -5.15 -8.38 -1.05
C CYS A 38 -6.43 -8.39 -0.20
N GLY A 39 -7.19 -9.48 -0.27
CA GLY A 39 -8.45 -9.61 0.49
C GLY A 39 -8.24 -9.45 2.00
N HIS A 40 -7.17 -10.05 2.54
CA HIS A 40 -6.83 -9.89 3.95
C HIS A 40 -6.61 -8.42 4.33
N ALA A 41 -5.87 -7.65 3.52
CA ALA A 41 -5.69 -6.21 3.77
C ALA A 41 -7.03 -5.46 3.68
N ASN A 42 -7.90 -5.82 2.73
CA ASN A 42 -9.22 -5.20 2.63
C ASN A 42 -10.06 -5.38 3.91
N ASP A 43 -9.98 -6.56 4.51
CA ASP A 43 -10.76 -6.94 5.69
C ASP A 43 -10.18 -6.41 7.00
N VAL A 44 -8.84 -6.41 7.14
CA VAL A 44 -8.17 -6.02 8.39
C VAL A 44 -7.73 -4.56 8.45
N CYS A 45 -7.78 -3.83 7.33
CA CYS A 45 -7.37 -2.43 7.31
C CYS A 45 -8.21 -1.59 8.28
N PRO A 46 -7.57 -0.71 9.09
CA PRO A 46 -8.29 0.16 10.02
C PRO A 46 -9.35 1.01 9.33
N THR A 47 -10.38 1.38 10.09
CA THR A 47 -11.42 2.30 9.60
C THR A 47 -10.80 3.66 9.28
N THR A 48 -11.12 4.20 8.11
CA THR A 48 -10.66 5.52 7.65
C THR A 48 -11.76 6.58 7.85
N PRO A 49 -11.40 7.86 7.97
CA PRO A 49 -12.37 8.96 7.95
C PRO A 49 -13.20 9.00 6.65
N PRO A 50 -14.39 9.64 6.65
CA PRO A 50 -15.29 9.66 5.50
C PRO A 50 -14.75 10.32 4.23
N HIS A 51 -13.75 11.20 4.36
CA HIS A 51 -13.13 11.86 3.20
C HIS A 51 -12.12 10.97 2.46
N VAL A 52 -11.71 9.86 3.08
CA VAL A 52 -10.73 8.94 2.51
C VAL A 52 -11.44 7.94 1.62
N ASN A 53 -11.13 7.97 0.33
CA ASN A 53 -11.69 7.01 -0.63
C ASN A 53 -10.97 5.67 -0.53
N ARG A 54 -11.69 4.59 -0.19
CA ARG A 54 -11.12 3.24 -0.13
C ARG A 54 -11.46 2.46 -1.39
N VAL A 55 -10.45 1.88 -2.03
CA VAL A 55 -10.61 0.96 -3.17
C VAL A 55 -9.82 -0.32 -2.94
N HIS A 56 -10.31 -1.42 -3.50
CA HIS A 56 -9.64 -2.71 -3.45
C HIS A 56 -9.24 -3.16 -4.85
N TRP A 57 -7.95 -3.37 -5.08
CA TRP A 57 -7.40 -3.91 -6.32
C TRP A 57 -6.74 -5.25 -6.01
N GLY A 58 -7.49 -6.34 -6.16
CA GLY A 58 -6.97 -7.68 -5.91
C GLY A 58 -5.93 -8.10 -6.95
N PHE A 59 -4.83 -8.66 -6.47
CA PHE A 59 -3.78 -9.33 -7.26
C PHE A 59 -3.64 -10.79 -6.86
#